data_AF-A0A525P1B1-F1
#
_entry.id   AF-A0A525P1B1-F1
#
_cell.length_a   1.000
_cell.length_b   1.000
_cell.length_c   1.000
_cell.angle_alpha   90.00
_cell.angle_beta   90.00
_cell.angle_gamma   90.00
#
_symmetry.space_group_name_H-M   'P 1'
#
loop_
_entity.id
_entity.type
_entity.pdbx_description
1 polymer ?
#
loop_
_entity_poly.entity_id
_entity_poly.type
_entity_poly.pdbx_seq_one_letter_code
_entity_poly.pdbx_strand_id
1 'polypeptide(L)' 'EGFQRAEYLLDHGMLDRVTPRTKLRDELIEITRMLMKLPPAVRGDLPPPTEGGDLPHALSEGNKAEKAKK' A
#
# COMPACT_ATOMS: atom_id res chain seq x y z
N GLU A 1 -14.65 2.58 31.91
CA GLU A 1 -13.24 2.18 31.77
C GLU A 1 -12.90 2.08 30.29
N GLY A 2 -11.67 2.37 29.87
CA GLY A 2 -11.31 2.41 28.44
C GLY A 2 -11.28 3.82 27.82
N PHE A 3 -11.22 4.88 28.64
CA PHE A 3 -11.01 6.25 28.16
C PHE A 3 -9.79 6.32 27.24
N GLN A 4 -9.92 6.98 26.09
CA GLN A 4 -8.91 7.08 25.01
C GLN A 4 -8.52 5.78 24.29
N ARG A 5 -9.25 4.68 24.50
CA ARG A 5 -9.13 3.50 23.62
C ARG A 5 -9.81 3.78 22.27
N ALA A 6 -9.41 3.03 21.24
CA ALA A 6 -9.94 3.21 19.89
C ALA A 6 -11.46 3.02 19.85
N GLU A 7 -11.97 2.05 20.62
CA GLU A 7 -13.40 1.75 20.77
C GLU A 7 -14.13 2.91 21.45
N TYR A 8 -13.57 3.45 22.53
CA TYR A 8 -14.13 4.61 23.20
C TYR A 8 -14.22 5.82 22.25
N LEU A 9 -13.16 6.11 21.51
CA LEU A 9 -13.15 7.24 20.58
C LEU A 9 -14.14 7.05 19.42
N LEU A 10 -14.32 5.82 18.95
CA LEU A 10 -15.32 5.47 17.95
C LEU A 10 -16.75 5.69 18.49
N ASP A 11 -17.07 5.18 19.68
CA ASP A 11 -18.39 5.30 20.29
C ASP A 11 -18.79 6.75 20.59
N HIS A 12 -17.81 7.63 20.80
CA HIS A 12 -18.01 9.07 21.03
C HIS A 12 -17.94 9.90 19.75
N GLY A 13 -17.79 9.27 18.57
CA GLY A 13 -17.78 9.94 17.28
C GLY A 13 -16.50 10.74 16.97
N MET A 14 -15.40 10.45 17.66
CA MET A 14 -14.10 11.10 17.45
C MET A 14 -13.27 10.39 16.37
N LEU A 15 -13.60 9.14 16.08
CA LEU A 15 -13.02 8.36 14.98
C LEU A 15 -14.15 7.90 14.06
N ASP A 16 -13.92 7.96 12.75
CA ASP A 16 -14.86 7.43 11.77
C ASP A 16 -14.88 5.89 11.75
N ARG A 17 -13.74 5.25 12.06
CA ARG A 17 -13.59 3.78 12.03
C ARG A 17 -12.37 3.27 12.79
N VAL A 18 -12.40 1.99 13.14
CA VAL A 18 -11.26 1.23 13.70
C VAL A 18 -10.99 0.00 12.81
N THR A 19 -9.78 -0.08 12.24
CA THR A 19 -9.41 -1.14 11.27
C THR A 19 -8.27 -2.00 11.80
N PRO A 20 -8.39 -3.34 11.78
CA PRO A 20 -7.27 -4.24 12.07
C PRO A 20 -6.09 -4.04 11.12
N ARG A 21 -4.87 -4.18 11.64
CA ARG A 21 -3.63 -3.87 10.91
C ARG A 21 -3.48 -4.61 9.58
N THR A 22 -3.97 -5.84 9.48
CA THR A 22 -3.94 -6.68 8.28
C THR A 22 -4.83 -6.17 7.15
N LYS A 23 -5.88 -5.40 7.47
CA LYS A 23 -6.80 -4.81 6.50
C LYS A 23 -6.46 -3.37 6.12
N LEU A 24 -5.52 -2.74 6.83
CA LEU A 24 -5.17 -1.33 6.66
C LEU A 24 -4.81 -0.97 5.20
N ARG A 25 -4.09 -1.87 4.51
CA ARG A 25 -3.71 -1.64 3.11
C ARG A 25 -4.93 -1.43 2.22
N ASP A 26 -5.95 -2.24 2.38
CA ASP A 26 -7.13 -2.21 1.54
C ASP A 26 -7.99 -0.98 1.82
N GLU A 27 -8.16 -0.64 3.11
CA GLU A 27 -8.87 0.58 3.51
C GLU A 27 -8.22 1.85 2.96
N LEU A 28 -6.88 1.96 3.06
CA LEU A 28 -6.17 3.12 2.53
C LEU A 28 -6.34 3.25 1.02
N ILE A 29 -6.33 2.12 0.32
CA ILE A 29 -6.55 2.08 -1.13
C ILE A 29 -7.95 2.59 -1.49
N GLU A 30 -8.98 2.16 -0.76
CA GLU A 30 -10.36 2.58 -1.02
C GLU A 30 -10.57 4.07 -0.72
N ILE A 31 -10.12 4.54 0.44
CA ILE A 31 -10.29 5.95 0.86
C ILE A 31 -9.58 6.88 -0.12
N THR A 32 -8.31 6.61 -0.44
CA THR A 32 -7.54 7.45 -1.35
C THR A 32 -8.16 7.50 -2.74
N ARG A 33 -8.65 6.37 -3.27
CA ARG A 33 -9.34 6.32 -4.56
C ARG A 33 -10.63 7.13 -4.54
N MET A 34 -11.43 7.02 -3.49
CA MET A 34 -12.65 7.81 -3.33
C MET A 34 -12.34 9.31 -3.31
N LEU A 35 -11.36 9.73 -2.52
CA LEU A 35 -10.93 11.13 -2.42
C LEU A 35 -10.40 11.68 -3.74
N MET A 36 -9.73 10.84 -4.53
CA MET A 36 -9.18 11.20 -5.85
C MET A 36 -10.18 11.00 -7.00
N LYS A 37 -11.42 10.57 -6.73
CA LYS A 37 -12.43 10.22 -7.74
C LYS A 37 -11.94 9.18 -8.77
N LEU A 38 -11.12 8.24 -8.32
CA LEU A 38 -10.62 7.14 -9.14
C LEU A 38 -11.61 5.97 -9.15
N PRO A 39 -11.61 5.15 -10.20
CA PRO A 39 -12.39 3.92 -10.22
C PRO A 39 -11.94 2.94 -9.11
N PRO A 40 -12.80 1.97 -8.74
CA PRO A 40 -12.50 0.97 -7.72
C PRO A 40 -11.19 0.20 -7.95
N ALA A 41 -10.66 -0.35 -6.86
CA ALA A 41 -9.45 -1.15 -6.89
C ALA A 41 -9.63 -2.45 -7.70
N VAL A 42 -9.00 -2.54 -8.87
CA VAL A 42 -8.92 -3.80 -9.61
C VAL A 42 -7.75 -4.62 -9.06
N ARG A 43 -8.03 -5.82 -8.57
CA ARG A 43 -7.01 -6.84 -8.26
C ARG A 43 -6.94 -7.79 -9.45
N GLY A 44 -5.86 -7.69 -10.22
CA GLY A 44 -5.56 -8.66 -11.27
C GLY A 44 -4.61 -9.73 -10.74
N ASP A 45 -4.85 -10.98 -11.12
CA ASP A 45 -3.83 -12.03 -11.01
C ASP A 45 -2.76 -11.74 -12.06
N LEU A 46 -1.72 -11.02 -11.63
CA LEU A 46 -0.53 -10.81 -12.43
C LEU A 46 0.32 -12.08 -12.36
N PRO A 47 0.84 -12.57 -13.50
CA PRO A 47 1.81 -13.65 -13.47
C PRO A 47 3.02 -13.23 -12.62
N PRO A 48 3.66 -14.19 -11.93
CA PRO A 48 4.88 -13.90 -11.20
C PRO A 48 5.92 -13.27 -12.14
N PRO A 49 6.81 -12.40 -11.63
CA PRO A 49 7.89 -11.87 -12.44
C PRO A 49 8.67 -13.01 -13.10
N THR A 50 8.94 -12.90 -14.40
CA THR A 50 9.88 -13.80 -15.08
C THR A 50 11.27 -13.67 -14.44
N GLU A 51 12.07 -14.75 -14.45
CA GLU A 51 13.44 -14.74 -13.92
C GLU A 51 14.22 -13.55 -14.51
N GLY A 52 14.77 -12.71 -13.63
CA GLY A 52 15.32 -11.39 -13.99
C GLY A 52 14.55 -10.19 -13.42
N GLY A 53 13.66 -10.40 -12.43
CA GLY A 53 12.82 -9.40 -11.77
C GLY A 53 13.52 -8.26 -11.00
N ASP A 54 14.79 -7.97 -11.30
CA ASP A 54 15.47 -6.75 -10.85
C ASP A 54 15.03 -5.57 -11.73
N LEU A 55 13.82 -5.07 -11.48
CA LEU A 55 13.46 -3.74 -11.95
C LEU A 55 14.30 -2.71 -11.17
N PRO A 56 15.00 -1.79 -11.85
CA PRO A 56 15.80 -0.79 -11.16
C PRO A 56 14.89 0.09 -10.32
N HIS A 57 15.05 0.02 -8.99
CA HIS A 57 14.45 0.95 -8.05
C HIS A 57 15.51 1.94 -7.59
N ALA A 58 15.11 3.08 -7.04
CA ALA A 58 16.04 4.17 -6.67
C ALA A 58 17.15 3.77 -5.68
N LEU A 59 17.08 2.56 -5.10
CA LEU A 59 18.06 2.00 -4.16
C LEU A 59 18.70 0.70 -4.68
N SER A 60 18.44 0.27 -5.92
CA SER A 60 19.17 -0.85 -6.51
C SER A 60 20.55 -0.37 -6.90
N GLU A 61 21.61 -0.92 -6.30
CA GLU A 61 22.98 -0.58 -6.66
C GLU A 61 23.26 -1.09 -8.08
N GLY A 62 23.20 -0.18 -9.05
CA GLY A 62 23.34 -0.50 -10.47
C GLY A 62 24.63 -1.26 -10.77
N ASN A 63 24.47 -2.39 -11.43
CA ASN A 63 25.54 -3.18 -12.05
C ASN A 63 26.40 -2.27 -12.95
N LYS A 64 27.57 -1.85 -12.45
CA LYS A 64 28.52 -0.95 -13.14
C LYS A 64 29.33 -1.63 -14.27
N ALA A 65 29.00 -2.84 -14.69
CA ALA A 65 29.93 -3.63 -15.52
C ALA A 65 29.65 -3.66 -17.04
N GLU A 66 28.50 -3.25 -17.56
CA GLU A 66 28.16 -3.58 -18.97
C GLU A 66 28.38 -2.47 -20.02
N LYS A 67 28.72 -1.23 -19.63
CA LYS A 67 28.98 -0.13 -20.58
C LYS A 67 30.45 0.10 -20.96
N ALA A 68 31.34 -0.84 -20.69
CA ALA A 68 32.77 -0.74 -21.02
C ALA A 68 33.23 -1.55 -22.25
N LYS A 69 32.31 -2.17 -23.02
CA LYS A 69 32.66 -2.92 -24.24
C LYS A 69 31.71 -2.67 -25.40
N LYS A 70 31.66 -1.42 -25.90
CA LYS A 70 31.35 -1.18 -27.31
C LYS A 70 32.03 0.09 -27.80
#